data_AF-A0A7W7WY41-F1
#
_entry.id   AF-A0A7W7WY41-F1
#
_cell.length_a   1.000
_cell.length_b   1.000
_cell.length_c   1.000
_cell.angle_alpha   90.00
_cell.angle_beta   90.00
_cell.angle_gamma   90.00
#
_symmetry.space_group_name_H-M   'P 1'
#
loop_
_entity.id
_entity.type
_entity.pdbx_description
1 polymer ?
#
loop_
_entity_poly.entity_id
_entity_poly.type
_entity_poly.pdbx_seq_one_letter_code
_entity_poly.pdbx_strand_id
1 'polypeptide(L)' 'MTETISSRMPTPEEVDILDLPSGEPVMILTRHTFTKNDVPIEFARGFHAASRFEWTYSFQLPDQ' A
#
# COMPACT_ATOMS: atom_id res chain seq x y z
N MET A 1 -9.53 10.52 -3.14
CA MET A 1 -8.86 9.22 -2.94
C MET A 1 -8.17 9.29 -1.60
N THR A 2 -8.22 8.20 -0.84
CA THR A 2 -7.54 8.07 0.46
C THR A 2 -6.67 6.83 0.41
N GLU A 3 -5.39 6.98 0.76
CA GLU A 3 -4.42 5.89 0.82
C GLU A 3 -3.92 5.74 2.27
N THR A 4 -3.81 4.49 2.72
CA THR A 4 -3.27 4.13 4.02
C THR A 4 -2.16 3.12 3.82
N ILE A 5 -0.97 3.44 4.31
CA ILE A 5 0.23 2.62 4.19
C ILE A 5 0.61 2.12 5.59
N SER A 6 0.80 0.81 5.74
CA SER A 6 1.24 0.19 6.99
C SER A 6 2.15 -1.01 6.73
N SER A 7 2.70 -1.61 7.78
CA SER A 7 3.57 -2.79 7.68
C SER A 7 3.28 -3.82 8.77
N ARG A 8 3.63 -5.09 8.50
CA ARG A 8 3.65 -6.20 9.47
C ARG A 8 4.48 -7.38 8.95
N MET A 9 4.72 -8.38 9.80
CA MET A 9 5.23 -9.67 9.34
C MET A 9 4.21 -10.38 8.43
N PRO A 10 4.66 -11.12 7.40
CA PRO A 10 3.79 -11.81 6.44
C PRO A 10 3.05 -13.01 7.08
N THR A 11 1.94 -13.40 6.46
CA THR A 11 1.32 -14.71 6.69
C THR A 11 2.07 -15.78 5.88
N PRO A 12 1.91 -17.08 6.19
CA PRO A 12 2.51 -18.15 5.38
C PRO A 12 2.12 -18.07 3.89
N GLU A 13 0.85 -17.80 3.60
CA GLU A 13 0.36 -17.64 2.23
C GLU A 13 1.04 -16.47 1.49
N GLU A 14 1.27 -15.35 2.18
CA GLU A 14 1.98 -14.21 1.58
C GLU A 14 3.46 -14.51 1.35
N VAL A 15 4.10 -15.29 2.24
CA VAL A 15 5.48 -15.77 2.03
C VAL A 15 5.55 -16.58 0.75
N ASP A 16 4.61 -17.50 0.54
CA ASP A 16 4.60 -18.39 -0.63
C ASP A 16 4.26 -17.62 -1.92
N ILE A 17 3.22 -16.78 -1.91
CA ILE A 17 2.77 -16.05 -3.11
C ILE A 17 3.79 -14.99 -3.55
N LEU A 18 4.41 -14.29 -2.60
CA LEU A 18 5.35 -13.21 -2.89
C LEU A 18 6.81 -13.70 -2.95
N ASP A 19 7.08 -14.98 -2.67
CA ASP A 19 8.42 -15.56 -2.56
C ASP A 19 9.31 -14.72 -1.63
N LEU A 20 8.87 -14.58 -0.36
CA LEU A 20 9.56 -13.74 0.62
C LEU A 20 10.70 -14.49 1.30
N PRO A 21 11.88 -13.85 1.43
CA PRO A 21 12.92 -14.38 2.31
C PRO A 21 12.47 -14.31 3.77
N SER A 22 13.05 -15.20 4.58
CA SER A 22 12.74 -15.26 6.01
C SER A 22 13.03 -13.93 6.71
N GLY A 23 12.09 -13.49 7.54
CA GLY A 23 12.20 -12.26 8.31
C GLY A 23 11.84 -10.98 7.54
N GLU A 24 11.48 -11.05 6.26
CA GLU A 24 11.06 -9.88 5.50
C GLU A 24 9.60 -9.49 5.83
N PRO A 25 9.32 -8.23 6.23
CA PRO A 25 7.96 -7.73 6.38
C PRO A 25 7.25 -7.51 5.04
N VAL A 26 5.92 -7.39 5.09
CA VAL A 26 5.12 -6.88 3.97
C VAL A 26 4.70 -5.44 4.22
N MET A 27 4.70 -4.65 3.15
CA MET A 27 4.05 -3.35 3.08
C MET A 27 2.60 -3.53 2.61
N ILE A 28 1.67 -2.89 3.30
CA ILE A 28 0.25 -2.95 2.99
C ILE A 28 -0.18 -1.59 2.50
N LEU A 29 -0.69 -1.52 1.27
CA LEU A 29 -1.43 -0.36 0.78
C LEU A 29 -2.92 -0.68 0.84
N THR A 30 -3.69 0.20 1.49
CA THR A 30 -5.14 0.24 1.33
C THR A 30 -5.54 1.53 0.61
N ARG A 31 -6.25 1.43 -0.50
CA ARG A 31 -6.74 2.55 -1.31
C ARG A 31 -8.25 2.55 -1.37
N HIS A 32 -8.84 3.72 -1.09
CA HIS A 32 -10.25 4.02 -1.31
C HIS A 32 -10.36 5.14 -2.34
N THR A 33 -11.05 4.87 -3.45
CA THR A 33 -11.29 5.85 -4.51
C THR A 33 -12.78 6.14 -4.62
N PHE A 34 -13.11 7.43 -4.70
CA PHE A 34 -14.49 7.91 -4.79
C PHE A 34 -14.62 8.83 -6.02
N THR A 35 -15.81 8.89 -6.60
CA THR A 35 -16.17 9.94 -7.55
C THR A 35 -16.20 11.30 -6.87
N LYS A 36 -16.34 12.37 -7.65
CA LYS A 36 -16.57 13.73 -7.14
C LYS A 36 -17.84 13.90 -6.28
N ASN A 37 -18.77 12.95 -6.36
CA ASN A 37 -20.04 12.97 -5.62
C ASN A 37 -20.02 11.97 -4.45
N ASP A 38 -18.83 11.62 -3.94
CA ASP A 38 -18.60 10.67 -2.84
C ASP A 38 -19.16 9.25 -3.06
N VAL A 39 -19.42 8.87 -4.31
CA VAL A 39 -19.77 7.48 -4.66
C VAL A 39 -18.48 6.64 -4.73
N PRO A 40 -18.35 5.53 -3.98
CA PRO A 40 -17.16 4.67 -4.03
C PRO A 40 -17.03 3.99 -5.40
N ILE A 41 -15.82 3.98 -5.95
CA ILE A 41 -15.50 3.31 -7.23
C ILE A 41 -14.44 2.22 -7.08
N GLU A 42 -13.61 2.26 -6.04
CA GLU A 42 -12.57 1.28 -5.81
C GLU A 42 -12.30 1.13 -4.32
N PHE A 43 -12.21 -0.13 -3.88
CA PHE A 43 -11.50 -0.51 -2.67
C PHE A 43 -10.42 -1.51 -3.08
N ALA A 44 -9.15 -1.16 -2.85
CA ALA A 44 -8.03 -2.04 -3.15
C ALA A 44 -7.15 -2.20 -1.91
N ARG A 45 -6.71 -3.43 -1.67
CA ARG A 45 -5.71 -3.76 -0.66
C ARG A 45 -4.61 -4.60 -1.30
N GLY A 46 -3.41 -4.03 -1.36
CA GLY A 46 -2.21 -4.68 -1.89
C GLY A 46 -1.23 -5.01 -0.78
N PHE A 47 -0.52 -6.13 -0.96
CA PHE A 47 0.59 -6.55 -0.11
C PHE A 47 1.84 -6.62 -0.99
N HIS A 48 2.92 -5.99 -0.53
CA HIS A 48 4.16 -5.87 -1.28
C HIS A 48 5.33 -6.29 -0.40
N ALA A 49 6.31 -6.97 -1.01
CA ALA A 49 7.57 -7.28 -0.35
C ALA A 49 8.31 -5.99 0.01
N ALA A 50 8.61 -5.78 1.30
CA ALA A 50 9.14 -4.51 1.78
C ALA A 50 10.53 -4.17 1.17
N SER A 51 11.33 -5.17 0.82
CA SER A 51 12.65 -4.97 0.20
C SER A 51 12.59 -4.53 -1.27
N ARG A 52 11.43 -4.72 -1.93
CA ARG A 52 11.25 -4.51 -3.38
C ARG A 52 10.23 -3.41 -3.71
N PHE A 53 9.76 -2.70 -2.71
CA PHE A 53 8.64 -1.78 -2.85
C PHE A 53 8.96 -0.41 -2.26
N GLU A 54 8.75 0.62 -3.07
CA GLU A 54 8.89 2.02 -2.66
C GLU A 54 7.62 2.79 -3.03
N TRP A 55 7.20 3.69 -2.14
CA TRP A 55 6.11 4.61 -2.38
C TRP A 55 6.60 6.05 -2.22
N THR A 56 6.60 6.80 -3.32
CA THR A 56 7.06 8.20 -3.35
C THR A 56 5.89 9.13 -3.58
N TYR A 57 5.79 10.19 -2.78
CA TYR A 57 4.91 11.32 -3.04
C TYR A 57 5.75 12.60 -3.13
N SER A 58 5.34 13.50 -4.02
CA SER A 58 5.90 14.84 -4.10
C SER A 58 4.78 15.85 -3.90
N PHE A 59 4.98 16.79 -2.98
CA PHE A 59 4.06 17.88 -2.74
C PHE A 59 4.77 19.19 -3.06
N GLN A 60 4.12 20.03 -3.86
CA GLN A 60 4.55 21.42 -4.01
C GLN A 60 3.99 22.19 -2.81
N LEU A 61 4.88 22.76 -2.01
CA LEU A 61 4.47 23.68 -0.95
C LEU A 61 4.13 25.02 -1.60
N PRO A 62 3.02 25.68 -1.23
CA PRO A 62 2.74 27.04 -1.70
C PRO A 62 3.80 28.03 -1.18
N ASP A 63 4.07 29.08 -1.95
CA ASP A 63 5.12 30.09 -1.68
C ASP A 63 4.85 31.01 -0.46
N GLN A 64 3.83 30.71 0.35
CA GLN A 64 3.09 31.56 1.32
C GLN A 64 1.94 32.37 0.71
#